data_AF-A0A1Z8Y2L9-F1
#
_entry.id   AF-A0A1Z8Y2L9-F1
#
_cell.length_a   1.000
_cell.length_b   1.000
_cell.length_c   1.000
_cell.angle_alpha   90.00
_cell.angle_beta   90.00
_cell.angle_gamma   90.00
#
_symmetry.space_group_name_H-M   'P 1'
#
loop_
_entity.id
_entity.type
_entity.pdbx_description
1 polymer ?
#
loop_
_entity_poly.entity_id
_entity_poly.type
_entity_poly.pdbx_seq_one_letter_code
_entity_poly.pdbx_strand_id
1 'polypeptide(L)'
;MKDRILSQLALLLTFIVLLGSSGGQLIPRKTDKPEYRDFTSSGGKTIKALLIDKTEDTLTLKLPNGNTAILSYEKLSKEDQEYVKEWDKEKALFLTQCKTLTIRELLEIRGYESFQFIIKGNHIFVEGELNGNKSQFMIDTGAGSTVLHIEAAKEKGCKVGPLDQKIFGIGGEAPAALTEVPEIRLGQAFIKDQVLLAADMFKDIPGARKNYDAILGAEFMSKMRAVISYKEGRIFFRPDLIGNNDEIEVPEAPEYRFFKTKDRKTYKGKISKKNATSIELGIEGQKKNLTLPIGRLTDEDQKYVTDWSPQREIFLRQCRGLTVKDILELRKYQSFEYKRMGNHIFVDGTLNKKDTLFMIDTGAFSTVLDAKWAKDAGCQVGPMDQTVYGVGGKAPAAITQVPSLTMGKAKFENRQLLSIDLFKQLGEAGGARPYGAIFGADFMRETDAVITYREKKVFLQPD
;
A
#
# COMPACT_ATOMS: atom_id res chain seq x y z
N MET A 1 3.36 -66.68 -32.14
CA MET A 1 2.31 -66.53 -33.17
C MET A 1 1.21 -65.69 -32.54
N LYS A 2 1.07 -64.43 -32.96
CA LYS A 2 0.08 -63.97 -33.95
C LYS A 2 -1.34 -64.00 -33.36
N ASP A 3 -2.17 -62.95 -33.38
CA ASP A 3 -2.09 -61.66 -34.05
C ASP A 3 -2.98 -60.61 -33.37
N ARG A 4 -2.66 -59.34 -33.69
CA ARG A 4 -3.44 -58.10 -33.55
C ARG A 4 -4.91 -58.22 -33.97
N ILE A 5 -5.76 -57.34 -33.42
CA ILE A 5 -6.63 -56.41 -34.16
C ILE A 5 -6.78 -55.10 -33.37
N LEU A 6 -6.73 -53.99 -34.13
CA LEU A 6 -6.74 -52.56 -33.77
C LEU A 6 -8.15 -51.94 -33.78
N SER A 7 -8.21 -50.71 -33.24
CA SER A 7 -9.18 -49.60 -33.46
C SER A 7 -10.35 -49.55 -32.47
N GLN A 8 -10.75 -48.41 -31.88
CA GLN A 8 -10.66 -47.00 -32.29
C GLN A 8 -10.44 -46.03 -31.10
N LEU A 9 -9.97 -44.83 -31.43
CA LEU A 9 -9.87 -43.64 -30.59
C LEU A 9 -11.19 -43.29 -29.89
N ALA A 10 -11.11 -42.96 -28.60
CA ALA A 10 -11.94 -41.91 -28.00
C ALA A 10 -11.14 -41.22 -26.89
N LEU A 11 -10.85 -39.96 -27.14
CA LEU A 11 -10.23 -39.00 -26.24
C LEU A 11 -11.19 -38.70 -25.07
N LEU A 12 -10.84 -39.03 -23.83
CA LEU A 12 -11.45 -38.41 -22.66
C LEU A 12 -10.42 -38.33 -21.52
N LEU A 13 -9.79 -37.17 -21.37
CA LEU A 13 -9.01 -36.82 -20.18
C LEU A 13 -9.94 -36.82 -18.97
N THR A 14 -9.75 -37.78 -18.07
CA THR A 14 -10.30 -37.72 -16.71
C THR A 14 -9.28 -36.96 -15.86
N PHE A 15 -9.57 -35.70 -15.53
CA PHE A 15 -8.80 -34.95 -14.55
C PHE A 15 -9.06 -35.53 -13.16
N ILE A 16 -8.01 -36.06 -12.54
CA ILE A 16 -7.97 -36.42 -11.13
C ILE A 16 -8.04 -35.13 -10.31
N VAL A 17 -9.08 -35.03 -9.47
CA VAL A 17 -9.22 -34.02 -8.44
C VAL A 17 -8.17 -34.28 -7.35
N LEU A 18 -7.18 -33.40 -7.23
CA LEU A 18 -6.35 -33.26 -6.06
C LEU A 18 -6.80 -32.00 -5.30
N LEU A 19 -7.56 -32.22 -4.23
CA LEU A 19 -7.78 -31.24 -3.18
C LEU A 19 -6.45 -31.04 -2.44
N GLY A 20 -5.77 -29.94 -2.76
CA GLY A 20 -4.63 -29.44 -2.03
C GLY A 20 -4.85 -27.97 -1.73
N SER A 21 -5.18 -27.66 -0.48
CA SER A 21 -5.16 -26.31 0.06
C SER A 21 -3.73 -25.78 0.06
N SER A 22 -3.33 -25.10 -1.01
CA SER A 22 -2.10 -24.31 -1.02
C SER A 22 -2.36 -23.03 -0.23
N GLY A 23 -2.18 -23.09 1.09
CA GLY A 23 -1.80 -21.91 1.85
C GLY A 23 -0.54 -21.35 1.21
N GLY A 24 -0.62 -20.13 0.67
CA GLY A 24 0.52 -19.46 0.06
C GLY A 24 1.62 -19.29 1.09
N GLN A 25 2.54 -20.24 1.16
CA GLN A 25 3.87 -19.99 1.68
C GLN A 25 4.47 -18.89 0.82
N LEU A 26 4.63 -17.70 1.39
CA LEU A 26 5.57 -16.72 0.89
C LEU A 26 6.97 -17.35 0.99
N ILE A 27 7.32 -18.09 -0.06
CA ILE A 27 8.71 -18.38 -0.40
C ILE A 27 9.39 -17.00 -0.41
N PRO A 28 10.43 -16.75 0.41
CA PRO A 28 11.25 -15.57 0.24
C PRO A 28 11.69 -15.57 -1.22
N ARG A 29 11.54 -14.46 -1.96
CA ARG A 29 12.16 -14.35 -3.28
C ARG A 29 13.65 -14.70 -3.12
N LYS A 30 14.01 -15.94 -3.46
CA LYS A 30 15.38 -16.25 -3.86
C LYS A 30 15.55 -15.54 -5.19
N THR A 31 16.57 -14.69 -5.25
CA THR A 31 17.02 -13.87 -6.38
C THR A 31 16.27 -12.54 -6.56
N ASP A 32 16.62 -11.54 -5.74
CA ASP A 32 16.95 -10.25 -6.36
C ASP A 32 18.22 -10.52 -7.18
N LYS A 33 18.07 -10.59 -8.51
CA LYS A 33 19.25 -10.65 -9.38
C LYS A 33 20.06 -9.38 -9.11
N PRO A 34 21.39 -9.47 -8.92
CA PRO A 34 22.21 -8.27 -8.83
C PRO A 34 21.92 -7.35 -10.03
N GLU A 35 21.74 -6.06 -9.75
CA GLU A 35 21.41 -5.08 -10.79
C GLU A 35 22.68 -4.83 -11.63
N TYR A 36 22.73 -5.45 -12.81
CA TYR A 36 23.83 -5.28 -13.74
C TYR A 36 23.71 -3.91 -14.44
N ARG A 37 24.81 -3.17 -14.45
CA ARG A 37 25.00 -1.89 -15.11
C ARG A 37 25.69 -2.09 -16.46
N ASP A 38 25.42 -1.20 -17.39
CA ASP A 38 26.21 -1.07 -18.61
C ASP A 38 27.53 -0.33 -18.30
N PHE A 39 28.66 -0.98 -18.59
CA PHE A 39 30.00 -0.39 -18.55
C PHE A 39 30.51 -0.26 -19.99
N THR A 40 30.87 0.96 -20.38
CA THR A 40 31.41 1.32 -21.68
C THR A 40 32.93 1.43 -21.62
N SER A 41 33.60 0.74 -22.54
CA SER A 41 35.04 0.85 -22.74
C SER A 41 35.44 2.17 -23.39
N SER A 42 36.73 2.52 -23.32
CA SER A 42 37.29 3.70 -24.01
C SER A 42 37.11 3.66 -25.53
N GLY A 43 36.96 2.47 -26.13
CA GLY A 43 36.63 2.26 -27.54
C GLY A 43 35.13 2.20 -27.86
N GLY A 44 34.25 2.54 -26.92
CA GLY A 44 32.79 2.64 -27.13
C GLY A 44 32.01 1.32 -27.05
N LYS A 45 32.66 0.18 -26.81
CA LYS A 45 31.97 -1.11 -26.59
C LYS A 45 31.42 -1.19 -25.18
N THR A 46 30.19 -1.68 -25.03
CA THR A 46 29.50 -1.79 -23.74
C THR A 46 29.35 -3.23 -23.29
N ILE A 47 29.50 -3.49 -21.99
CA ILE A 47 29.24 -4.77 -21.34
C ILE A 47 28.28 -4.59 -20.16
N LYS A 48 27.38 -5.56 -19.93
CA LYS A 48 26.60 -5.61 -18.68
C LYS A 48 27.40 -6.27 -17.58
N ALA A 49 27.58 -5.61 -16.45
CA ALA A 49 28.32 -6.14 -15.31
C ALA A 49 27.88 -5.51 -13.97
N LEU A 50 28.22 -6.17 -12.86
CA LEU A 50 28.09 -5.66 -11.50
C LEU A 50 29.49 -5.34 -10.96
N LEU A 51 29.73 -4.11 -10.52
CA LEU A 51 30.96 -3.77 -9.79
C LEU A 51 30.91 -4.39 -8.39
N ILE A 52 31.87 -5.27 -8.09
CA ILE A 52 31.93 -6.01 -6.82
C ILE A 52 33.17 -5.66 -5.98
N ASP A 53 34.21 -5.11 -6.61
CA ASP A 53 35.39 -4.63 -5.90
C ASP A 53 36.16 -3.59 -6.70
N LYS A 54 36.99 -2.80 -6.02
CA LYS A 54 37.94 -1.90 -6.66
C LYS A 54 39.24 -1.77 -5.85
N THR A 55 40.33 -1.55 -6.56
CA THR A 55 41.61 -1.05 -6.03
C THR A 55 41.87 0.36 -6.58
N GLU A 56 43.04 0.93 -6.29
CA GLU A 56 43.45 2.23 -6.85
C GLU A 56 43.43 2.24 -8.39
N ASP A 57 43.84 1.15 -9.04
CA ASP A 57 44.03 1.10 -10.50
C ASP A 57 43.05 0.17 -11.25
N THR A 58 42.38 -0.73 -10.53
CA THR A 58 41.59 -1.81 -11.14
C THR A 58 40.23 -1.99 -10.51
N LEU A 59 39.28 -2.47 -11.30
CA LEU A 59 37.94 -2.83 -10.84
C LEU A 59 37.65 -4.31 -11.13
N THR A 60 36.87 -4.92 -10.24
CA THR A 60 36.37 -6.29 -10.41
C THR A 60 34.89 -6.26 -10.74
N LEU A 61 34.56 -6.78 -11.91
CA LEU A 61 33.22 -6.85 -12.47
C LEU A 61 32.71 -8.29 -12.43
N LYS A 62 31.49 -8.52 -11.94
CA LYS A 62 30.76 -9.78 -12.10
C LYS A 62 29.82 -9.68 -13.29
N LEU A 63 29.93 -10.61 -14.23
CA LEU A 63 29.14 -10.68 -15.45
C LEU A 63 27.83 -11.46 -15.22
N PRO A 64 26.79 -11.27 -16.05
CA PRO A 64 25.51 -11.99 -15.95
C PRO A 64 25.62 -13.52 -15.95
N ASN A 65 26.66 -14.06 -16.59
CA ASN A 65 26.95 -15.50 -16.61
C ASN A 65 27.63 -16.02 -15.33
N GLY A 66 27.85 -15.15 -14.33
CA GLY A 66 28.47 -15.48 -13.06
C GLY A 66 30.00 -15.31 -13.01
N ASN A 67 30.66 -15.16 -14.16
CA ASN A 67 32.11 -14.99 -14.24
C ASN A 67 32.53 -13.62 -13.74
N THR A 68 33.78 -13.50 -13.30
CA THR A 68 34.38 -12.23 -12.92
C THR A 68 35.42 -11.77 -13.95
N ALA A 69 35.47 -10.47 -14.19
CA ALA A 69 36.47 -9.83 -15.04
C ALA A 69 37.16 -8.72 -14.24
N ILE A 70 38.48 -8.61 -14.37
CA ILE A 70 39.28 -7.53 -13.77
C ILE A 70 39.72 -6.60 -14.90
N LEU A 71 39.44 -5.31 -14.75
CA LEU A 71 39.76 -4.29 -15.73
C LEU A 71 40.57 -3.18 -15.07
N SER A 72 41.50 -2.58 -15.82
CA SER A 72 42.11 -1.30 -15.44
C SER A 72 41.14 -0.16 -15.72
N TYR A 73 41.17 0.89 -14.89
CA TYR A 73 40.30 2.06 -15.02
C TYR A 73 40.43 2.74 -16.38
N GLU A 74 41.64 2.76 -16.95
CA GLU A 74 41.91 3.40 -18.25
C GLU A 74 41.15 2.76 -19.42
N LYS A 75 40.70 1.51 -19.25
CA LYS A 75 39.92 0.79 -20.26
C LYS A 75 38.46 1.22 -20.30
N LEU A 76 37.99 1.97 -19.31
CA LEU A 76 36.62 2.47 -19.22
C LEU A 76 36.48 3.85 -19.89
N SER A 77 35.26 4.19 -20.27
CA SER A 77 34.87 5.55 -20.66
C SER A 77 35.09 6.53 -19.50
N LYS A 78 35.20 7.83 -19.79
CA LYS A 78 35.37 8.85 -18.72
C LYS A 78 34.22 8.83 -17.70
N GLU A 79 32.98 8.69 -18.18
CA GLU A 79 31.79 8.59 -17.35
C GLU A 79 31.83 7.36 -16.41
N ASP A 80 32.29 6.22 -16.92
CA ASP A 80 32.45 5.02 -16.11
C ASP A 80 33.58 5.14 -15.09
N GLN A 81 34.67 5.82 -15.45
CA GLN A 81 35.76 6.10 -14.51
C GLN A 81 35.29 6.98 -13.35
N GLU A 82 34.49 8.02 -13.64
CA GLU A 82 33.89 8.89 -12.62
C GLU A 82 32.99 8.08 -11.68
N TYR A 83 32.13 7.23 -12.23
CA TYR A 83 31.29 6.35 -11.42
C TYR A 83 32.11 5.40 -10.53
N VAL A 84 33.12 4.70 -11.07
CA VAL A 84 33.92 3.74 -10.28
C VAL A 84 34.69 4.46 -9.18
N LYS A 85 35.13 5.70 -9.41
CA LYS A 85 35.77 6.54 -8.39
C LYS A 85 34.82 6.87 -7.24
N GLU A 86 33.58 7.27 -7.54
CA GLU A 86 32.56 7.58 -6.53
C GLU A 86 31.94 6.33 -5.88
N TRP A 87 32.08 5.16 -6.51
CA TRP A 87 31.52 3.91 -5.99
C TRP A 87 32.20 3.49 -4.68
N ASP A 88 31.39 3.23 -3.67
CA ASP A 88 31.83 2.72 -2.38
C ASP A 88 31.24 1.32 -2.13
N LYS A 89 32.11 0.38 -1.78
CA LYS A 89 31.75 -1.04 -1.62
C LYS A 89 30.80 -1.25 -0.45
N GLU A 90 31.04 -0.59 0.67
CA GLU A 90 30.23 -0.72 1.88
C GLU A 90 28.84 -0.15 1.65
N LYS A 91 28.75 1.04 1.05
CA LYS A 91 27.50 1.67 0.62
C LYS A 91 26.76 0.79 -0.39
N ALA A 92 27.44 0.22 -1.38
CA ALA A 92 26.80 -0.67 -2.35
C ALA A 92 26.24 -1.94 -1.71
N LEU A 93 26.99 -2.55 -0.77
CA LEU A 93 26.55 -3.70 -0.01
C LEU A 93 25.35 -3.35 0.91
N PHE A 94 25.43 -2.21 1.61
CA PHE A 94 24.36 -1.70 2.46
C PHE A 94 23.08 -1.43 1.66
N LEU A 95 23.17 -0.76 0.50
CA LEU A 95 22.03 -0.53 -0.38
C LEU A 95 21.44 -1.83 -0.92
N THR A 96 22.28 -2.83 -1.21
CA THR A 96 21.83 -4.18 -1.60
C THR A 96 21.05 -4.85 -0.47
N GLN A 97 21.50 -4.74 0.78
CA GLN A 97 20.77 -5.23 1.93
C GLN A 97 19.46 -4.45 2.15
N CYS A 98 19.47 -3.13 1.99
CA CYS A 98 18.28 -2.28 2.09
C CYS A 98 17.21 -2.64 1.05
N LYS A 99 17.59 -3.05 -0.17
CA LYS A 99 16.65 -3.54 -1.18
C LYS A 99 15.84 -4.75 -0.70
N THR A 100 16.40 -5.56 0.21
CA THR A 100 15.71 -6.72 0.80
C THR A 100 14.82 -6.37 2.00
N LEU A 101 14.92 -5.15 2.55
CA LEU A 101 14.18 -4.71 3.72
C LEU A 101 12.70 -4.47 3.40
N THR A 102 11.78 -5.25 3.94
CA THR A 102 10.34 -5.01 3.71
C THR A 102 9.91 -3.63 4.21
N ILE A 103 8.85 -3.05 3.62
CA ILE A 103 8.22 -1.82 4.12
C ILE A 103 7.78 -2.04 5.56
N ARG A 104 7.22 -3.22 5.88
CA ARG A 104 6.91 -3.60 7.25
C ARG A 104 8.10 -3.46 8.18
N GLU A 105 9.23 -4.10 7.88
CA GLU A 105 10.39 -4.06 8.77
C GLU A 105 10.86 -2.62 8.97
N LEU A 106 10.97 -1.85 7.89
CA LEU A 106 11.35 -0.44 7.93
C LEU A 106 10.40 0.38 8.82
N LEU A 107 9.09 0.19 8.66
CA LEU A 107 8.10 0.95 9.39
C LEU A 107 8.03 0.52 10.87
N GLU A 108 8.09 -0.78 11.15
CA GLU A 108 8.04 -1.30 12.54
C GLU A 108 9.24 -0.83 13.37
N ILE A 109 10.45 -0.80 12.81
CA ILE A 109 11.64 -0.24 13.50
C ILE A 109 11.55 1.28 13.67
N ARG A 110 10.67 1.93 12.91
CA ARG A 110 10.36 3.35 13.04
C ARG A 110 9.19 3.59 13.99
N GLY A 111 8.62 2.57 14.63
CA GLY A 111 7.52 2.71 15.59
C GLY A 111 6.12 2.58 15.01
N TYR A 112 5.99 2.19 13.74
CA TYR A 112 4.69 1.85 13.18
C TYR A 112 4.18 0.52 13.74
N GLU A 113 2.88 0.45 14.00
CA GLU A 113 2.18 -0.83 14.14
C GLU A 113 1.57 -1.23 12.80
N SER A 114 1.74 -2.49 12.42
CA SER A 114 1.27 -3.05 11.15
C SER A 114 -0.01 -3.86 11.32
N PHE A 115 -0.92 -3.75 10.35
CA PHE A 115 -2.17 -4.51 10.30
C PHE A 115 -2.36 -5.07 8.89
N GLN A 116 -2.62 -6.37 8.79
CA GLN A 116 -3.02 -6.97 7.54
C GLN A 116 -4.43 -6.49 7.20
N PHE A 117 -4.63 -5.99 5.98
CA PHE A 117 -5.98 -5.78 5.48
C PHE A 117 -6.41 -7.00 4.66
N ILE A 118 -7.72 -7.19 4.57
CA ILE A 118 -8.34 -8.15 3.64
C ILE A 118 -8.91 -7.40 2.45
N ILE A 119 -8.82 -8.00 1.27
CA ILE A 119 -9.45 -7.49 0.05
C ILE A 119 -10.77 -8.24 -0.13
N LYS A 120 -11.89 -7.50 -0.23
CA LYS A 120 -13.19 -8.05 -0.68
C LYS A 120 -13.61 -7.31 -1.94
N GLY A 121 -13.62 -8.02 -3.07
CA GLY A 121 -13.72 -7.35 -4.37
C GLY A 121 -12.44 -6.55 -4.62
N ASN A 122 -12.54 -5.22 -4.69
CA ASN A 122 -11.38 -4.32 -4.75
C ASN A 122 -11.18 -3.47 -3.49
N HIS A 123 -12.14 -3.44 -2.57
CA HIS A 123 -12.00 -2.66 -1.34
C HIS A 123 -11.13 -3.37 -0.32
N ILE A 124 -10.38 -2.57 0.44
CA ILE A 124 -9.54 -3.03 1.53
C ILE A 124 -10.21 -2.77 2.88
N PHE A 125 -10.18 -3.79 3.75
CA PHE A 125 -10.79 -3.75 5.07
C PHE A 125 -9.81 -4.14 6.16
N VAL A 126 -9.91 -3.49 7.30
CA VAL A 126 -9.12 -3.79 8.49
C VAL A 126 -10.04 -4.08 9.66
N GLU A 127 -9.61 -4.99 10.54
CA GLU A 127 -10.31 -5.25 11.79
C GLU A 127 -9.79 -4.32 12.89
N GLY A 128 -10.70 -3.83 13.71
CA GLY A 128 -10.39 -3.09 14.92
C GLY A 128 -11.55 -3.16 15.91
N GLU A 129 -11.67 -2.14 16.75
CA GLU A 129 -12.68 -2.06 17.78
C GLU A 129 -13.37 -0.69 17.77
N LEU A 130 -14.69 -0.70 17.89
CA LEU A 130 -15.53 0.46 18.15
C LEU A 130 -16.09 0.31 19.57
N ASN A 131 -15.67 1.18 20.48
CA ASN A 131 -16.00 1.10 21.91
C ASN A 131 -15.72 -0.30 22.52
N GLY A 132 -14.56 -0.88 22.21
CA GLY A 132 -14.15 -2.22 22.69
C GLY A 132 -14.86 -3.41 22.01
N ASN A 133 -15.81 -3.15 21.10
CA ASN A 133 -16.48 -4.20 20.34
C ASN A 133 -15.78 -4.41 19.00
N LYS A 134 -15.57 -5.68 18.61
CA LYS A 134 -15.00 -6.01 17.30
C LYS A 134 -15.79 -5.35 16.18
N SER A 135 -15.05 -4.72 15.28
CA SER A 135 -15.58 -4.00 14.13
C SER A 135 -14.71 -4.14 12.88
N GLN A 136 -15.37 -4.03 11.73
CA GLN A 136 -14.73 -4.03 10.42
C GLN A 136 -14.79 -2.65 9.79
N PHE A 137 -13.65 -2.16 9.33
CA PHE A 137 -13.50 -0.82 8.79
C PHE A 137 -13.04 -0.88 7.33
N MET A 138 -13.74 -0.17 6.44
CA MET A 138 -13.28 0.06 5.08
C MET A 138 -12.26 1.20 5.08
N ILE A 139 -11.14 1.04 4.38
CA ILE A 139 -10.16 2.11 4.23
C ILE A 139 -10.46 2.88 2.95
N ASP A 140 -10.69 4.19 3.09
CA ASP A 140 -11.15 5.03 2.00
C ASP A 140 -10.41 6.37 1.99
N THR A 141 -9.40 6.48 1.14
CA THR A 141 -8.67 7.75 0.94
C THR A 141 -9.47 8.78 0.13
N GLY A 142 -10.56 8.36 -0.54
CA GLY A 142 -11.50 9.22 -1.25
C GLY A 142 -12.58 9.81 -0.34
N ALA A 143 -12.87 9.20 0.80
CA ALA A 143 -13.72 9.79 1.84
C ALA A 143 -12.95 10.87 2.61
N GLY A 144 -13.46 12.11 2.60
CA GLY A 144 -12.82 13.21 3.32
C GLY A 144 -13.03 13.16 4.84
N SER A 145 -13.94 12.33 5.33
CA SER A 145 -14.26 12.16 6.74
C SER A 145 -14.64 10.71 7.02
N THR A 146 -14.37 10.24 8.24
CA THR A 146 -14.82 8.94 8.74
C THR A 146 -16.33 8.96 8.92
N VAL A 147 -16.99 7.94 8.39
CA VAL A 147 -18.44 7.78 8.44
C VAL A 147 -18.79 6.42 9.01
N LEU A 148 -19.60 6.39 10.06
CA LEU A 148 -20.10 5.15 10.68
C LEU A 148 -21.41 4.72 10.02
N HIS A 149 -21.66 3.41 9.98
CA HIS A 149 -23.00 2.90 9.70
C HIS A 149 -23.88 3.15 10.91
N ILE A 150 -25.04 3.82 10.74
CA ILE A 150 -25.92 4.18 11.86
C ILE A 150 -26.24 3.00 12.77
N GLU A 151 -26.68 1.88 12.21
CA GLU A 151 -27.07 0.72 13.02
C GLU A 151 -25.88 0.06 13.70
N ALA A 152 -24.70 0.07 13.07
CA ALA A 152 -23.47 -0.36 13.71
C ALA A 152 -23.07 0.56 14.86
N ALA A 153 -23.16 1.87 14.67
CA ALA A 153 -22.84 2.85 15.71
C ALA A 153 -23.72 2.66 16.95
N LYS A 154 -25.04 2.50 16.76
CA LYS A 154 -25.99 2.20 17.84
C LYS A 154 -25.68 0.88 18.54
N GLU A 155 -25.49 -0.21 17.76
CA GLU A 155 -25.16 -1.54 18.28
C GLU A 155 -23.90 -1.53 19.15
N LYS A 156 -22.92 -0.69 18.80
CA LYS A 156 -21.61 -0.60 19.47
C LYS A 156 -21.57 0.49 20.54
N GLY A 157 -22.72 1.09 20.89
CA GLY A 157 -22.84 2.03 22.01
C GLY A 157 -22.42 3.48 21.74
N CYS A 158 -22.34 3.90 20.48
CA CYS A 158 -22.19 5.31 20.13
C CYS A 158 -23.51 6.07 20.31
N LYS A 159 -23.46 7.37 20.62
CA LYS A 159 -24.66 8.22 20.69
C LYS A 159 -24.90 8.89 19.35
N VAL A 160 -25.84 8.36 18.58
CA VAL A 160 -26.23 8.90 17.26
C VAL A 160 -27.26 10.01 17.45
N GLY A 161 -26.94 11.22 16.99
CA GLY A 161 -27.83 12.37 16.99
C GLY A 161 -28.93 12.34 15.91
N PRO A 162 -29.65 13.46 15.71
CA PRO A 162 -30.63 13.58 14.63
C PRO A 162 -29.96 13.52 13.25
N LEU A 163 -30.69 13.03 12.25
CA LEU A 163 -30.26 12.96 10.84
C LEU A 163 -30.44 14.32 10.12
N ASP A 164 -29.84 15.36 10.67
CA ASP A 164 -29.95 16.74 10.19
C ASP A 164 -28.69 17.25 9.46
N GLN A 165 -27.65 16.42 9.39
CA GLN A 165 -26.46 16.69 8.58
C GLN A 165 -26.60 16.10 7.18
N LYS A 166 -25.75 16.57 6.27
CA LYS A 166 -25.68 16.11 4.89
C LYS A 166 -24.27 15.64 4.56
N ILE A 167 -24.16 14.48 3.94
CA ILE A 167 -22.92 14.00 3.35
C ILE A 167 -23.11 13.76 1.86
N PHE A 168 -22.01 13.81 1.12
CA PHE A 168 -22.02 13.69 -0.33
C PHE A 168 -21.12 12.54 -0.75
N GLY A 169 -21.57 11.81 -1.77
CA GLY A 169 -20.77 10.83 -2.48
C GLY A 169 -21.22 10.71 -3.93
N ILE A 170 -20.72 9.67 -4.59
CA ILE A 170 -20.97 9.43 -6.01
C ILE A 170 -22.46 9.26 -6.34
N GLY A 171 -23.24 8.75 -5.39
CA GLY A 171 -24.68 8.56 -5.53
C GLY A 171 -25.50 9.83 -5.30
N GLY A 172 -24.92 10.82 -4.62
CA GLY A 172 -25.55 12.10 -4.32
C GLY A 172 -25.48 12.47 -2.85
N GLU A 173 -26.53 13.14 -2.37
CA GLU A 173 -26.66 13.55 -0.97
C GLU A 173 -27.28 12.42 -0.12
N ALA A 174 -26.74 12.18 1.07
CA ALA A 174 -27.35 11.33 2.08
C ALA A 174 -27.49 12.07 3.42
N PRO A 175 -28.59 11.84 4.17
CA PRO A 175 -28.72 12.35 5.52
C PRO A 175 -27.72 11.65 6.45
N ALA A 176 -27.16 12.41 7.37
CA ALA A 176 -26.20 11.93 8.35
C ALA A 176 -26.47 12.55 9.73
N ALA A 177 -25.94 11.92 10.77
CA ALA A 177 -26.05 12.37 12.14
C ALA A 177 -24.67 12.63 12.73
N LEU A 178 -24.54 13.73 13.48
CA LEU A 178 -23.42 13.89 14.40
C LEU A 178 -23.52 12.80 15.48
N THR A 179 -22.42 12.10 15.69
CA THR A 179 -22.37 10.89 16.52
C THR A 179 -21.21 10.99 17.49
N GLU A 180 -21.48 10.92 18.79
CA GLU A 180 -20.44 10.79 19.81
C GLU A 180 -19.87 9.37 19.77
N VAL A 181 -18.57 9.28 19.52
CA VAL A 181 -17.81 8.04 19.42
C VAL A 181 -16.75 8.02 20.52
N PRO A 182 -17.01 7.27 21.61
CA PRO A 182 -16.09 7.17 22.74
C PRO A 182 -14.70 6.66 22.35
N GLU A 183 -14.59 5.63 21.52
CA GLU A 183 -13.29 5.11 21.08
C GLU A 183 -13.36 4.38 19.73
N ILE A 184 -12.40 4.69 18.84
CA ILE A 184 -12.01 3.84 17.71
C ILE A 184 -10.59 3.36 17.97
N ARG A 185 -10.37 2.04 17.89
CA ARG A 185 -9.09 1.41 18.20
C ARG A 185 -8.67 0.41 17.12
N LEU A 186 -7.43 0.53 16.65
CA LEU A 186 -6.73 -0.49 15.86
C LEU A 186 -5.41 -0.79 16.58
N GLY A 187 -5.37 -1.88 17.33
CA GLY A 187 -4.22 -2.23 18.17
C GLY A 187 -3.89 -1.14 19.19
N GLN A 188 -2.68 -0.61 19.11
CA GLN A 188 -2.19 0.50 19.94
C GLN A 188 -2.54 1.88 19.37
N ALA A 189 -2.97 1.97 18.11
CA ALA A 189 -3.47 3.21 17.53
C ALA A 189 -4.94 3.40 17.90
N PHE A 190 -5.27 4.44 18.65
CA PHE A 190 -6.65 4.73 19.03
C PHE A 190 -6.93 6.22 19.12
N ILE A 191 -8.18 6.59 18.92
CA ILE A 191 -8.71 7.95 19.16
C ILE A 191 -9.92 7.84 20.07
N LYS A 192 -10.07 8.80 20.97
CA LYS A 192 -11.16 8.86 21.95
C LYS A 192 -11.99 10.12 21.80
N ASP A 193 -13.20 10.08 22.30
CA ASP A 193 -14.07 11.25 22.47
C ASP A 193 -14.23 12.05 21.16
N GLN A 194 -14.50 11.34 20.07
CA GLN A 194 -14.67 11.95 18.75
C GLN A 194 -16.14 12.25 18.48
N VAL A 195 -16.41 13.31 17.73
CA VAL A 195 -17.72 13.55 17.10
C VAL A 195 -17.56 13.30 15.61
N LEU A 196 -18.18 12.24 15.12
CA LEU A 196 -18.08 11.77 13.73
C LEU A 196 -19.46 11.74 13.07
N LEU A 197 -19.49 11.54 11.76
CA LEU A 197 -20.74 11.39 11.02
C LEU A 197 -21.18 9.93 11.02
N ALA A 198 -22.48 9.68 11.15
CA ALA A 198 -23.09 8.38 10.91
C ALA A 198 -24.17 8.49 9.83
N ALA A 199 -24.16 7.57 8.87
CA ALA A 199 -25.13 7.51 7.78
C ALA A 199 -25.57 6.07 7.48
N ASP A 200 -26.68 5.91 6.77
CA ASP A 200 -27.06 4.61 6.22
C ASP A 200 -26.29 4.39 4.92
N MET A 201 -25.24 3.56 4.98
CA MET A 201 -24.33 3.31 3.87
C MET A 201 -24.82 2.21 2.92
N PHE A 202 -25.90 1.50 3.26
CA PHE A 202 -26.36 0.32 2.51
C PHE A 202 -27.76 0.46 1.91
N LYS A 203 -28.56 1.45 2.36
CA LYS A 203 -29.95 1.67 1.94
C LYS A 203 -30.22 1.53 0.45
N ASP A 204 -29.33 2.09 -0.37
CA ASP A 204 -29.54 2.25 -1.82
C ASP A 204 -28.78 1.22 -2.67
N ILE A 205 -28.11 0.25 -2.02
CA ILE A 205 -27.35 -0.79 -2.72
C ILE A 205 -28.21 -2.07 -2.78
N PRO A 206 -28.64 -2.51 -3.98
CA PRO A 206 -29.54 -3.66 -4.11
C PRO A 206 -28.94 -4.93 -3.50
N GLY A 207 -29.68 -5.56 -2.58
CA GLY A 207 -29.26 -6.80 -1.93
C GLY A 207 -28.08 -6.64 -0.97
N ALA A 208 -27.63 -5.41 -0.69
CA ALA A 208 -26.56 -5.19 0.25
C ALA A 208 -26.96 -5.63 1.65
N ARG A 209 -26.09 -6.44 2.26
CA ARG A 209 -26.08 -6.67 3.69
C ARG A 209 -24.96 -5.83 4.28
N LYS A 210 -25.14 -5.36 5.52
CA LYS A 210 -24.06 -4.73 6.31
C LYS A 210 -22.79 -5.57 6.20
N ASN A 211 -21.75 -5.02 5.59
CA ASN A 211 -20.48 -5.69 5.35
C ASN A 211 -19.29 -4.98 6.01
N TYR A 212 -19.49 -3.78 6.57
CA TYR A 212 -18.54 -3.06 7.42
C TYR A 212 -19.30 -2.11 8.37
N ASP A 213 -18.63 -1.68 9.43
CA ASP A 213 -19.20 -0.82 10.48
C ASP A 213 -18.89 0.66 10.27
N ALA A 214 -17.76 0.99 9.64
CA ALA A 214 -17.40 2.36 9.29
C ALA A 214 -16.46 2.43 8.08
N ILE A 215 -16.45 3.58 7.44
CA ILE A 215 -15.45 4.03 6.48
C ILE A 215 -14.44 4.88 7.23
N LEU A 216 -13.16 4.51 7.23
CA LEU A 216 -12.08 5.34 7.77
C LEU A 216 -11.54 6.23 6.66
N GLY A 217 -11.83 7.53 6.78
CA GLY A 217 -11.53 8.54 5.77
C GLY A 217 -10.09 9.05 5.83
N ALA A 218 -9.75 9.91 4.86
CA ALA A 218 -8.44 10.50 4.72
C ALA A 218 -7.99 11.36 5.92
N GLU A 219 -8.92 11.93 6.68
CA GLU A 219 -8.65 12.66 7.93
C GLU A 219 -8.15 11.70 9.02
N PHE A 220 -8.74 10.50 9.13
CA PHE A 220 -8.30 9.47 10.05
C PHE A 220 -6.93 8.95 9.64
N MET A 221 -6.74 8.68 8.35
CA MET A 221 -5.47 8.24 7.80
C MET A 221 -4.35 9.27 8.02
N SER A 222 -4.66 10.56 7.90
CA SER A 222 -3.73 11.63 8.24
C SER A 222 -3.38 11.64 9.73
N LYS A 223 -4.39 11.59 10.60
CA LYS A 223 -4.21 11.60 12.06
C LYS A 223 -3.39 10.41 12.55
N MET A 224 -3.54 9.24 11.91
CA MET A 224 -2.78 8.03 12.23
C MET A 224 -1.42 7.93 11.51
N ARG A 225 -1.05 8.94 10.71
CA ARG A 225 0.16 8.98 9.87
C ARG A 225 0.30 7.75 8.99
N ALA A 226 -0.82 7.33 8.39
CA ALA A 226 -0.96 6.02 7.79
C ALA A 226 0.03 5.77 6.64
N VAL A 227 0.45 4.51 6.51
CA VAL A 227 1.01 3.98 5.27
C VAL A 227 0.12 2.82 4.80
N ILE A 228 -0.28 2.84 3.53
CA ILE A 228 -1.04 1.75 2.90
C ILE A 228 -0.10 1.13 1.87
N SER A 229 0.12 -0.19 1.93
CA SER A 229 0.90 -0.93 0.95
C SER A 229 0.06 -2.03 0.35
N TYR A 230 -0.29 -1.89 -0.93
CA TYR A 230 -0.92 -2.96 -1.70
C TYR A 230 0.04 -4.14 -1.89
N LYS A 231 1.34 -3.84 -2.10
CA LYS A 231 2.37 -4.86 -2.23
C LYS A 231 2.43 -5.83 -1.05
N GLU A 232 2.31 -5.30 0.17
CA GLU A 232 2.40 -6.09 1.40
C GLU A 232 1.01 -6.47 1.97
N GLY A 233 -0.08 -6.00 1.36
CA GLY A 233 -1.44 -6.23 1.85
C GLY A 233 -1.69 -5.60 3.21
N ARG A 234 -1.04 -4.48 3.52
CA ARG A 234 -0.93 -3.94 4.89
C ARG A 234 -1.23 -2.46 4.98
N ILE A 235 -1.78 -2.09 6.12
CA ILE A 235 -1.85 -0.72 6.60
C ILE A 235 -0.95 -0.59 7.84
N PHE A 236 -0.36 0.60 8.02
CA PHE A 236 0.52 0.89 9.13
C PHE A 236 0.10 2.21 9.78
N PHE A 237 0.09 2.26 11.10
CA PHE A 237 -0.21 3.48 11.86
C PHE A 237 0.92 3.83 12.83
N ARG A 238 0.97 5.09 13.27
CA ARG A 238 1.91 5.58 14.29
C ARG A 238 1.24 5.90 15.61
N PRO A 239 1.05 4.89 16.48
CA PRO A 239 0.44 5.08 17.79
C PRO A 239 1.08 6.19 18.63
N ASP A 240 2.41 6.29 18.59
CA ASP A 240 3.24 7.21 19.37
C ASP A 240 3.07 8.68 18.98
N LEU A 241 2.54 8.95 17.78
CA LEU A 241 2.42 10.30 17.22
C LEU A 241 0.97 10.74 17.01
N ILE A 242 0.00 9.98 17.52
CA ILE A 242 -1.40 10.39 17.51
C ILE A 242 -1.55 11.60 18.43
N GLY A 243 -2.01 12.72 17.88
CA GLY A 243 -2.15 13.99 18.60
C GLY A 243 -0.94 14.92 18.53
N ASN A 244 0.17 14.48 17.94
CA ASN A 244 1.29 15.35 17.59
C ASN A 244 1.01 15.99 16.22
N ASN A 245 0.78 17.30 16.23
CA ASN A 245 0.47 18.12 15.06
C ASN A 245 1.71 18.57 14.28
N ASP A 246 2.92 18.32 14.80
CA ASP A 246 4.15 18.72 14.14
C ASP A 246 4.34 17.87 12.87
N GLU A 247 4.33 18.55 11.73
CA GLU A 247 4.60 17.95 10.43
C GLU A 247 6.06 17.45 10.34
N ILE A 248 6.95 18.01 11.16
CA ILE A 248 8.38 17.72 11.18
C ILE A 248 8.84 17.48 12.62
N GLU A 249 8.51 16.32 13.14
CA GLU A 249 9.36 15.63 14.10
C GLU A 249 9.70 14.28 13.50
N VAL A 250 10.98 13.98 13.35
CA VAL A 250 11.48 12.62 13.39
C VAL A 250 11.72 12.36 14.86
N PRO A 251 10.81 11.68 15.59
CA PRO A 251 11.23 11.15 16.88
C PRO A 251 12.47 10.33 16.61
N GLU A 252 13.47 10.40 17.51
CA GLU A 252 14.51 9.39 17.53
C GLU A 252 13.82 8.03 17.36
N ALA A 253 14.17 7.33 16.28
CA ALA A 253 13.44 6.15 15.88
C ALA A 253 13.45 5.16 17.05
N PRO A 254 12.26 4.69 17.47
CA PRO A 254 12.12 4.06 18.77
C PRO A 254 13.00 2.84 18.91
N GLU A 255 13.43 2.58 20.14
CA GLU A 255 14.20 1.38 20.46
C GLU A 255 13.36 0.09 20.52
N TYR A 256 12.06 0.18 20.23
CA TYR A 256 11.09 -0.92 20.35
C TYR A 256 10.44 -1.30 19.02
N ARG A 257 9.83 -2.50 18.98
CA ARG A 257 8.80 -2.90 18.02
C ARG A 257 7.58 -3.50 18.73
N PHE A 258 6.52 -3.76 17.99
CA PHE A 258 5.35 -4.48 18.47
C PHE A 258 5.47 -5.98 18.16
N PHE A 259 5.31 -6.82 19.19
CA PHE A 259 5.25 -8.28 19.08
C PHE A 259 3.83 -8.76 19.35
N LYS A 260 3.22 -9.43 18.37
CA LYS A 260 1.85 -9.92 18.46
C LYS A 260 1.84 -11.42 18.75
N THR A 261 0.87 -11.84 19.55
CA THR A 261 0.66 -13.23 19.91
C THR A 261 -0.62 -13.80 19.33
N LYS A 262 -0.70 -15.13 19.22
CA LYS A 262 -1.88 -15.86 18.74
C LYS A 262 -3.10 -15.62 19.62
N ASP A 263 -2.91 -15.31 20.92
CA ASP A 263 -3.97 -14.88 21.84
C ASP A 263 -4.30 -13.38 21.74
N ARG A 264 -3.94 -12.71 20.64
CA ARG A 264 -4.25 -11.31 20.33
C ARG A 264 -3.67 -10.29 21.30
N LYS A 265 -2.66 -10.66 22.11
CA LYS A 265 -1.90 -9.70 22.92
C LYS A 265 -0.79 -9.07 22.09
N THR A 266 -0.59 -7.78 22.28
CA THR A 266 0.51 -7.01 21.69
C THR A 266 1.46 -6.56 22.79
N TYR A 267 2.76 -6.85 22.63
CA TYR A 267 3.82 -6.42 23.52
C TYR A 267 4.70 -5.38 22.82
N LYS A 268 4.92 -4.24 23.47
CA LYS A 268 5.82 -3.19 23.00
C LYS A 268 7.18 -3.38 23.66
N GLY A 269 8.24 -3.65 22.90
CA GLY A 269 9.57 -3.87 23.48
C GLY A 269 10.67 -4.21 22.48
N LYS A 270 11.81 -4.65 23.01
CA LYS A 270 13.02 -4.99 22.25
C LYS A 270 13.53 -6.37 22.62
N ILE A 271 14.00 -7.16 21.66
CA ILE A 271 14.64 -8.45 21.96
C ILE A 271 15.98 -8.16 22.66
N SER A 272 16.06 -8.58 23.91
CA SER A 272 17.29 -8.52 24.72
C SER A 272 18.10 -9.81 24.59
N LYS A 273 17.42 -10.95 24.44
CA LYS A 273 18.03 -12.27 24.26
C LYS A 273 17.10 -13.20 23.47
N LYS A 274 17.68 -14.09 22.67
CA LYS A 274 16.98 -15.15 21.94
C LYS A 274 17.56 -16.51 22.33
N ASN A 275 16.68 -17.42 22.71
CA ASN A 275 16.98 -18.83 22.97
C ASN A 275 16.30 -19.70 21.88
N ALA A 276 16.53 -21.01 21.90
CA ALA A 276 15.99 -21.92 20.88
C ALA A 276 14.45 -21.92 20.79
N THR A 277 13.75 -21.70 21.91
CA THR A 277 12.27 -21.80 21.99
C THR A 277 11.59 -20.54 22.53
N SER A 278 12.36 -19.52 22.93
CA SER A 278 11.84 -18.30 23.57
C SER A 278 12.71 -17.09 23.28
N ILE A 279 12.14 -15.90 23.48
CA ILE A 279 12.85 -14.62 23.51
C ILE A 279 12.63 -13.95 24.85
N GLU A 280 13.60 -13.13 25.25
CA GLU A 280 13.45 -12.18 26.36
C GLU A 280 13.24 -10.77 25.78
N LEU A 281 12.09 -10.18 26.08
CA LEU A 281 11.74 -8.84 25.67
C LEU A 281 12.01 -7.85 26.80
N GLY A 282 12.84 -6.85 26.54
CA GLY A 282 12.88 -5.63 27.35
C GLY A 282 11.62 -4.82 27.05
N ILE A 283 10.67 -4.81 27.97
CA ILE A 283 9.43 -4.04 27.86
C ILE A 283 9.67 -2.64 28.44
N GLU A 284 9.27 -1.62 27.68
CA GLU A 284 9.39 -0.24 28.12
C GLU A 284 8.66 -0.01 29.46
N GLY A 285 9.32 0.63 30.42
CA GLY A 285 8.79 0.88 31.75
C GLY A 285 8.83 -0.32 32.72
N GLN A 286 9.36 -1.48 32.32
CA GLN A 286 9.51 -2.65 33.20
C GLN A 286 10.98 -2.91 33.56
N LYS A 287 11.24 -3.19 34.84
CA LYS A 287 12.60 -3.52 35.33
C LYS A 287 13.06 -4.93 34.95
N LYS A 288 12.13 -5.85 34.69
CA LYS A 288 12.43 -7.25 34.35
C LYS A 288 12.02 -7.53 32.90
N ASN A 289 12.84 -8.29 32.20
CA ASN A 289 12.50 -8.77 30.86
C ASN A 289 11.34 -9.76 30.91
N LEU A 290 10.48 -9.71 29.90
CA LEU A 290 9.42 -10.68 29.68
C LEU A 290 9.94 -11.84 28.82
N THR A 291 9.94 -13.05 29.36
CA THR A 291 10.20 -14.25 28.56
C THR A 291 8.95 -14.66 27.79
N LEU A 292 9.03 -14.70 26.46
CA LEU A 292 7.93 -15.06 25.57
C LEU A 292 8.30 -16.27 24.71
N PRO A 293 7.56 -17.39 24.79
CA PRO A 293 7.76 -18.54 23.90
C PRO A 293 7.53 -18.16 22.44
N ILE A 294 8.42 -18.60 21.56
CA ILE A 294 8.36 -18.29 20.12
C ILE A 294 7.05 -18.83 19.51
N GLY A 295 6.61 -20.03 19.92
CA GLY A 295 5.37 -20.63 19.41
C GLY A 295 4.08 -19.90 19.80
N ARG A 296 4.13 -18.94 20.74
CA ARG A 296 2.99 -18.07 21.08
C ARG A 296 2.85 -16.85 20.17
N LEU A 297 3.91 -16.49 19.47
CA LEU A 297 3.89 -15.37 18.53
C LEU A 297 2.99 -15.68 17.34
N THR A 298 2.49 -14.64 16.68
CA THR A 298 1.90 -14.80 15.35
C THR A 298 2.92 -15.42 14.39
N ASP A 299 2.48 -16.09 13.33
CA ASP A 299 3.41 -16.77 12.41
C ASP A 299 4.42 -15.79 11.79
N GLU A 300 4.01 -14.54 11.63
CA GLU A 300 4.86 -13.46 11.14
C GLU A 300 5.90 -12.99 12.16
N ASP A 301 5.49 -12.80 13.43
CA ASP A 301 6.43 -12.44 14.49
C ASP A 301 7.38 -13.60 14.82
N GLN A 302 6.90 -14.84 14.69
CA GLN A 302 7.74 -16.02 14.76
C GLN A 302 8.79 -16.03 13.63
N LYS A 303 8.40 -15.68 12.40
CA LYS A 303 9.34 -15.54 11.28
C LYS A 303 10.39 -14.46 11.57
N TYR A 304 9.96 -13.25 11.98
CA TYR A 304 10.87 -12.17 12.36
C TYR A 304 11.87 -12.60 13.43
N VAL A 305 11.39 -13.24 14.50
CA VAL A 305 12.24 -13.74 15.59
C VAL A 305 13.18 -14.84 15.13
N THR A 306 12.74 -15.71 14.23
CA THR A 306 13.58 -16.78 13.65
C THR A 306 14.76 -16.17 12.88
N ASP A 307 14.50 -15.12 12.11
CA ASP A 307 15.50 -14.41 11.30
C ASP A 307 16.33 -13.40 12.12
N TRP A 308 15.96 -13.14 13.38
CA TRP A 308 16.64 -12.18 14.25
C TRP A 308 18.03 -12.65 14.68
N SER A 309 18.99 -11.72 14.64
CA SER A 309 20.35 -11.81 15.17
C SER A 309 20.85 -10.43 15.63
N PRO A 310 21.88 -10.35 16.51
CA PRO A 310 22.49 -9.07 16.89
C PRO A 310 23.02 -8.27 15.70
N GLN A 311 23.56 -8.93 14.67
CA GLN A 311 24.04 -8.28 13.45
C GLN A 311 22.89 -7.69 12.63
N ARG A 312 21.77 -8.42 12.50
CA ARG A 312 20.56 -7.91 11.84
C ARG A 312 20.00 -6.71 12.60
N GLU A 313 20.03 -6.74 13.93
CA GLU A 313 19.61 -5.61 14.76
C GLU A 313 20.46 -4.36 14.53
N ILE A 314 21.78 -4.49 14.41
CA ILE A 314 22.68 -3.37 14.08
C ILE A 314 22.35 -2.79 12.69
N PHE A 315 22.17 -3.66 11.68
CA PHE A 315 21.75 -3.25 10.35
C PHE A 315 20.41 -2.48 10.38
N LEU A 316 19.39 -3.04 11.05
CA LEU A 316 18.09 -2.38 11.19
C LEU A 316 18.20 -1.01 11.87
N ARG A 317 19.08 -0.85 12.87
CA ARG A 317 19.32 0.46 13.48
C ARG A 317 19.88 1.48 12.49
N GLN A 318 20.78 1.08 11.61
CA GLN A 318 21.30 1.94 10.53
C GLN A 318 20.19 2.31 9.53
N CYS A 319 19.22 1.42 9.30
CA CYS A 319 18.08 1.67 8.42
C CYS A 319 17.01 2.60 9.02
N ARG A 320 17.05 2.94 10.32
CA ARG A 320 16.01 3.77 10.97
C ARG A 320 15.84 5.14 10.33
N GLY A 321 16.93 5.71 9.79
CA GLY A 321 16.92 6.98 9.07
C GLY A 321 16.25 6.90 7.69
N LEU A 322 16.13 5.71 7.10
CA LEU A 322 15.57 5.54 5.76
C LEU A 322 14.06 5.79 5.75
N THR A 323 13.61 6.51 4.74
CA THR A 323 12.19 6.75 4.42
C THR A 323 11.62 5.62 3.57
N VAL A 324 10.28 5.55 3.48
CA VAL A 324 9.61 4.64 2.54
C VAL A 324 10.06 4.98 1.12
N LYS A 325 10.16 6.28 0.80
CA LYS A 325 10.72 6.76 -0.47
C LYS A 325 12.08 6.14 -0.79
N ASP A 326 13.04 6.19 0.15
CA ASP A 326 14.40 5.68 -0.11
C ASP A 326 14.39 4.21 -0.53
N ILE A 327 13.59 3.38 0.15
CA ILE A 327 13.48 1.96 -0.17
C ILE A 327 12.73 1.72 -1.48
N LEU A 328 11.66 2.47 -1.74
CA LEU A 328 10.83 2.26 -2.93
C LEU A 328 11.51 2.77 -4.21
N GLU A 329 12.25 3.88 -4.16
CA GLU A 329 13.05 4.35 -5.29
C GLU A 329 14.21 3.39 -5.62
N LEU A 330 14.83 2.78 -4.60
CA LEU A 330 15.80 1.69 -4.81
C LEU A 330 15.18 0.47 -5.53
N ARG A 331 13.86 0.30 -5.42
CA ARG A 331 13.07 -0.75 -6.09
C ARG A 331 12.38 -0.27 -7.36
N LYS A 332 12.77 0.90 -7.87
CA LYS A 332 12.25 1.51 -9.11
C LYS A 332 10.75 1.84 -9.08
N TYR A 333 10.18 2.01 -7.89
CA TYR A 333 8.88 2.67 -7.81
C TYR A 333 9.04 4.12 -8.27
N GLN A 334 8.02 4.62 -8.94
CA GLN A 334 7.87 6.04 -9.16
C GLN A 334 7.27 6.68 -7.92
N SER A 335 7.80 7.84 -7.54
CA SER A 335 7.35 8.62 -6.38
C SER A 335 6.57 9.85 -6.86
N PHE A 336 5.35 10.00 -6.42
CA PHE A 336 4.50 11.16 -6.68
C PHE A 336 4.21 11.87 -5.37
N GLU A 337 4.56 13.15 -5.28
CA GLU A 337 4.08 14.00 -4.19
C GLU A 337 2.63 14.38 -4.47
N TYR A 338 1.73 14.12 -3.51
CA TYR A 338 0.32 14.46 -3.67
C TYR A 338 0.04 15.86 -3.15
N LYS A 339 -0.97 16.52 -3.73
CA LYS A 339 -1.58 17.76 -3.23
C LYS A 339 -2.78 17.41 -2.37
N ARG A 340 -3.05 18.20 -1.33
CA ARG A 340 -4.28 18.09 -0.54
C ARG A 340 -5.25 19.19 -0.91
N MET A 341 -6.52 18.83 -1.11
CA MET A 341 -7.63 19.78 -1.19
C MET A 341 -8.69 19.32 -0.19
N GLY A 342 -8.83 20.06 0.91
CA GLY A 342 -9.44 19.51 2.11
C GLY A 342 -8.65 18.29 2.60
N ASN A 343 -9.35 17.19 2.91
CA ASN A 343 -8.72 15.95 3.34
C ASN A 343 -8.35 15.01 2.18
N HIS A 344 -8.86 15.27 0.97
CA HIS A 344 -8.60 14.42 -0.20
C HIS A 344 -7.20 14.65 -0.75
N ILE A 345 -6.61 13.59 -1.30
CA ILE A 345 -5.27 13.59 -1.89
C ILE A 345 -5.34 13.45 -3.41
N PHE A 346 -4.53 14.25 -4.10
CA PHE A 346 -4.53 14.34 -5.56
C PHE A 346 -3.13 14.23 -6.13
N VAL A 347 -2.99 13.54 -7.26
CA VAL A 347 -1.72 13.43 -8.00
C VAL A 347 -1.93 13.91 -9.43
N ASP A 348 -0.92 14.56 -10.00
CA ASP A 348 -0.94 14.98 -11.40
C ASP A 348 -0.90 13.76 -12.34
N GLY A 349 -1.73 13.79 -13.38
CA GLY A 349 -1.79 12.74 -14.39
C GLY A 349 -2.33 13.27 -15.71
N THR A 350 -2.43 12.39 -16.70
CA THR A 350 -2.98 12.76 -18.01
C THR A 350 -3.98 11.71 -18.51
N LEU A 351 -4.98 12.17 -19.26
CA LEU A 351 -5.80 11.31 -20.11
C LEU A 351 -5.54 11.72 -21.55
N ASN A 352 -5.07 10.75 -22.33
CA ASN A 352 -4.49 10.92 -23.64
C ASN A 352 -3.33 11.94 -23.63
N LYS A 353 -3.62 13.22 -23.87
CA LYS A 353 -2.64 14.32 -23.88
C LYS A 353 -3.12 15.53 -23.06
N LYS A 354 -4.18 15.36 -22.27
CA LYS A 354 -4.74 16.43 -21.44
C LYS A 354 -4.40 16.17 -19.98
N ASP A 355 -3.76 17.16 -19.37
CA ASP A 355 -3.41 17.14 -17.96
C ASP A 355 -4.66 17.17 -17.08
N THR A 356 -4.55 16.54 -15.91
CA THR A 356 -5.56 16.57 -14.87
C THR A 356 -4.98 16.23 -13.51
N LEU A 357 -5.82 16.38 -12.49
CA LEU A 357 -5.62 15.77 -11.19
C LEU A 357 -6.38 14.44 -11.12
N PHE A 358 -5.78 13.46 -10.48
CA PHE A 358 -6.40 12.21 -10.06
C PHE A 358 -6.63 12.22 -8.56
N MET A 359 -7.88 12.07 -8.13
CA MET A 359 -8.17 11.79 -6.73
C MET A 359 -7.77 10.34 -6.41
N ILE A 360 -6.94 10.13 -5.39
CA ILE A 360 -6.52 8.79 -5.01
C ILE A 360 -7.53 8.22 -4.02
N ASP A 361 -8.22 7.14 -4.42
CA ASP A 361 -9.40 6.66 -3.72
C ASP A 361 -9.37 5.13 -3.54
N THR A 362 -8.97 4.68 -2.34
CA THR A 362 -9.00 3.25 -1.99
C THR A 362 -10.42 2.72 -1.73
N GLY A 363 -11.39 3.62 -1.55
CA GLY A 363 -12.81 3.32 -1.41
C GLY A 363 -13.53 3.16 -2.75
N ALA A 364 -12.96 3.63 -3.86
CA ALA A 364 -13.48 3.39 -5.20
C ALA A 364 -13.11 1.98 -5.70
N PHE A 365 -14.12 1.17 -6.01
CA PHE A 365 -13.91 -0.20 -6.51
C PHE A 365 -13.12 -0.20 -7.82
N SER A 366 -13.42 0.74 -8.71
CA SER A 366 -12.78 0.91 -10.01
C SER A 366 -12.40 2.36 -10.22
N THR A 367 -11.47 2.60 -11.14
CA THR A 367 -11.14 3.93 -11.63
C THR A 367 -12.32 4.50 -12.43
N VAL A 368 -12.71 5.74 -12.13
CA VAL A 368 -13.89 6.41 -12.73
C VAL A 368 -13.50 7.79 -13.26
N LEU A 369 -13.93 8.13 -14.47
CA LEU A 369 -13.66 9.42 -15.11
C LEU A 369 -14.84 10.39 -14.98
N ASP A 370 -14.58 11.69 -15.00
CA ASP A 370 -15.63 12.68 -15.32
C ASP A 370 -15.99 12.54 -16.80
N ALA A 371 -17.27 12.31 -17.10
CA ALA A 371 -17.75 12.00 -18.44
C ALA A 371 -17.54 13.15 -19.44
N LYS A 372 -17.69 14.40 -19.00
CA LYS A 372 -17.47 15.55 -19.89
C LYS A 372 -15.97 15.77 -20.13
N TRP A 373 -15.14 15.67 -19.10
CA TRP A 373 -13.69 15.76 -19.29
C TRP A 373 -13.15 14.59 -20.13
N ALA A 374 -13.68 13.38 -19.96
CA ALA A 374 -13.31 12.23 -20.80
C ALA A 374 -13.62 12.47 -22.28
N LYS A 375 -14.80 13.03 -22.60
CA LYS A 375 -15.15 13.47 -23.97
C LYS A 375 -14.19 14.55 -24.47
N ASP A 376 -13.95 15.58 -23.65
CA ASP A 376 -13.06 16.68 -24.00
C ASP A 376 -11.62 16.18 -24.24
N ALA A 377 -11.17 15.15 -23.53
CA ALA A 377 -9.87 14.50 -23.70
C ALA A 377 -9.81 13.52 -24.88
N GLY A 378 -10.91 13.32 -25.61
CA GLY A 378 -10.97 12.47 -26.81
C GLY A 378 -11.26 10.99 -26.54
N CYS A 379 -11.81 10.64 -25.37
CA CYS A 379 -12.28 9.28 -25.12
C CYS A 379 -13.64 9.02 -25.77
N GLN A 380 -13.92 7.76 -26.09
CA GLN A 380 -15.24 7.36 -26.60
C GLN A 380 -16.14 7.04 -25.41
N VAL A 381 -16.95 8.01 -24.99
CA VAL A 381 -17.91 7.88 -23.90
C VAL A 381 -19.25 7.38 -24.45
N GLY A 382 -19.68 6.20 -24.02
CA GLY A 382 -20.94 5.58 -24.40
C GLY A 382 -22.19 6.24 -23.79
N PRO A 383 -23.37 5.59 -23.93
CA PRO A 383 -24.59 6.02 -23.26
C PRO A 383 -24.45 5.90 -21.72
N MET A 384 -25.16 6.78 -21.00
CA MET A 384 -25.19 6.81 -19.53
C MET A 384 -26.19 5.78 -18.96
N ASP A 385 -26.11 4.53 -19.44
CA ASP A 385 -27.05 3.45 -19.14
C ASP A 385 -26.54 2.42 -18.12
N GLN A 386 -25.30 2.57 -17.67
CA GLN A 386 -24.74 1.81 -16.56
C GLN A 386 -25.10 2.47 -15.22
N THR A 387 -24.87 1.76 -14.13
CA THR A 387 -25.14 2.27 -12.78
C THR A 387 -23.94 2.04 -11.87
N VAL A 388 -23.51 3.09 -11.18
CA VAL A 388 -22.57 3.01 -10.06
C VAL A 388 -23.28 3.32 -8.75
N TYR A 389 -22.71 2.84 -7.65
CA TYR A 389 -23.25 3.01 -6.31
C TYR A 389 -22.22 3.63 -5.38
N GLY A 390 -22.69 4.39 -4.41
CA GLY A 390 -21.90 4.84 -3.26
C GLY A 390 -22.76 5.64 -2.29
N VAL A 391 -22.12 6.45 -1.46
CA VAL A 391 -22.84 7.34 -0.54
C VAL A 391 -23.78 8.25 -1.34
N GLY A 392 -25.03 8.37 -0.89
CA GLY A 392 -26.09 9.13 -1.55
C GLY A 392 -26.88 8.36 -2.62
N GLY A 393 -26.53 7.09 -2.87
CA GLY A 393 -27.32 6.20 -3.72
C GLY A 393 -26.63 5.78 -5.00
N LYS A 394 -27.34 5.93 -6.13
CA LYS A 394 -26.88 5.47 -7.44
C LYS A 394 -26.69 6.61 -8.42
N ALA A 395 -25.67 6.50 -9.26
CA ALA A 395 -25.39 7.44 -10.34
C ALA A 395 -25.41 6.72 -11.69
N PRO A 396 -25.95 7.34 -12.75
CA PRO A 396 -25.79 6.81 -14.10
C PRO A 396 -24.32 6.89 -14.50
N ALA A 397 -23.86 5.90 -15.28
CA ALA A 397 -22.49 5.82 -15.75
C ALA A 397 -22.46 5.37 -17.21
N ALA A 398 -21.37 5.71 -17.90
CA ALA A 398 -21.11 5.30 -19.27
C ALA A 398 -19.87 4.42 -19.35
N ILE A 399 -19.96 3.35 -20.13
CA ILE A 399 -18.78 2.61 -20.56
C ILE A 399 -17.96 3.52 -21.47
N THR A 400 -16.68 3.69 -21.15
CA THR A 400 -15.78 4.64 -21.80
C THR A 400 -14.52 3.92 -22.28
N GLN A 401 -14.22 4.03 -23.57
CA GLN A 401 -12.96 3.54 -24.12
C GLN A 401 -11.88 4.62 -23.94
N VAL A 402 -10.81 4.23 -23.26
CA VAL A 402 -9.71 5.07 -22.81
C VAL A 402 -8.43 4.64 -23.53
N PRO A 403 -7.97 5.40 -24.53
CA PRO A 403 -6.76 5.04 -25.26
C PRO A 403 -5.51 5.04 -24.39
N SER A 404 -5.34 6.07 -23.55
CA SER A 404 -4.18 6.17 -22.65
C SER A 404 -4.52 6.99 -21.41
N LEU A 405 -4.22 6.45 -20.22
CA LEU A 405 -4.21 7.19 -18.96
C LEU A 405 -2.79 7.08 -18.38
N THR A 406 -2.21 8.20 -17.92
CA THR A 406 -0.85 8.18 -17.36
C THR A 406 -0.76 8.87 -16.01
N MET A 407 0.05 8.31 -15.12
CA MET A 407 0.53 8.95 -13.91
C MET A 407 2.05 8.81 -13.87
N GLY A 408 2.77 9.88 -14.21
CA GLY A 408 4.19 9.79 -14.55
C GLY A 408 4.45 8.84 -15.72
N LYS A 409 5.36 7.88 -15.52
CA LYS A 409 5.67 6.81 -16.49
C LYS A 409 4.71 5.63 -16.42
N ALA A 410 3.84 5.55 -15.41
CA ALA A 410 2.83 4.49 -15.36
C ALA A 410 1.80 4.80 -16.44
N LYS A 411 1.62 3.88 -17.39
CA LYS A 411 0.81 4.07 -18.59
C LYS A 411 -0.20 2.94 -18.71
N PHE A 412 -1.49 3.30 -18.73
CA PHE A 412 -2.60 2.37 -18.85
C PHE A 412 -3.26 2.59 -20.20
N GLU A 413 -2.99 1.69 -21.14
CA GLU A 413 -3.48 1.81 -22.52
C GLU A 413 -4.69 0.93 -22.79
N ASN A 414 -5.52 1.37 -23.72
CA ASN A 414 -6.66 0.60 -24.25
C ASN A 414 -7.58 0.05 -23.16
N ARG A 415 -7.92 0.89 -22.18
CA ARG A 415 -8.77 0.51 -21.05
C ARG A 415 -10.23 0.80 -21.34
N GLN A 416 -11.10 -0.06 -20.82
CA GLN A 416 -12.52 0.23 -20.71
C GLN A 416 -12.81 0.62 -19.26
N LEU A 417 -13.16 1.88 -19.03
CA LEU A 417 -13.47 2.43 -17.72
C LEU A 417 -14.91 2.92 -17.66
N LEU A 418 -15.41 3.20 -16.46
CA LEU A 418 -16.66 3.92 -16.28
C LEU A 418 -16.40 5.42 -16.25
N SER A 419 -17.34 6.19 -16.80
CA SER A 419 -17.39 7.65 -16.59
C SER A 419 -18.74 8.08 -16.06
N ILE A 420 -18.74 9.12 -15.23
CA ILE A 420 -19.93 9.69 -14.61
C ILE A 420 -19.88 11.21 -14.64
N ASP A 421 -20.98 11.88 -14.33
CA ASP A 421 -20.94 13.31 -13.99
C ASP A 421 -20.47 13.48 -12.54
N LEU A 422 -19.15 13.60 -12.35
CA LEU A 422 -18.53 13.69 -11.02
C LEU A 422 -18.96 14.94 -10.25
N PHE A 423 -19.37 15.99 -10.97
CA PHE A 423 -19.65 17.31 -10.42
C PHE A 423 -21.14 17.67 -10.48
N LYS A 424 -22.01 16.70 -10.74
CA LYS A 424 -23.47 16.90 -10.84
C LYS A 424 -24.05 17.71 -9.68
N GLN A 425 -23.57 17.47 -8.46
CA GLN A 425 -24.04 18.15 -7.24
C GLN A 425 -23.59 19.61 -7.12
N LEU A 426 -22.58 20.04 -7.90
CA LEU A 426 -22.10 21.42 -7.93
C LEU A 426 -22.90 22.32 -8.89
N GLY A 427 -23.83 21.76 -9.66
CA GLY A 427 -24.67 22.47 -10.62
C GLY A 427 -23.91 23.11 -11.79
N GLU A 428 -24.62 23.82 -12.67
CA GLU A 428 -24.01 24.54 -13.82
C GLU A 428 -23.14 25.75 -13.40
N ALA A 429 -23.26 26.21 -12.16
CA ALA A 429 -22.49 27.32 -11.59
C ALA A 429 -21.09 26.92 -11.08
N GLY A 430 -20.77 25.62 -11.02
CA GLY A 430 -19.49 25.09 -10.55
C GLY A 430 -18.40 25.13 -11.62
N GLY A 431 -17.86 26.31 -11.92
CA GLY A 431 -16.85 26.53 -12.97
C GLY A 431 -15.51 25.80 -12.78
N ALA A 432 -15.24 25.24 -11.60
CA ALA A 432 -14.01 24.47 -11.36
C ALA A 432 -14.32 22.96 -11.38
N ARG A 433 -13.70 22.25 -12.33
CA ARG A 433 -13.58 20.79 -12.33
C ARG A 433 -12.21 20.45 -11.75
N PRO A 434 -12.11 20.31 -10.40
CA PRO A 434 -10.81 20.23 -9.73
C PRO A 434 -10.00 18.99 -10.12
N TYR A 435 -10.63 17.95 -10.66
CA TYR A 435 -9.98 16.72 -11.09
C TYR A 435 -10.77 16.05 -12.21
N GLY A 436 -10.11 15.20 -12.99
CA GLY A 436 -10.70 14.51 -14.14
C GLY A 436 -11.05 13.05 -13.87
N ALA A 437 -10.45 12.44 -12.86
CA ALA A 437 -10.70 11.05 -12.52
C ALA A 437 -10.52 10.75 -11.02
N ILE A 438 -11.23 9.74 -10.57
CA ILE A 438 -10.96 8.98 -9.35
C ILE A 438 -10.07 7.80 -9.75
N PHE A 439 -8.85 7.76 -9.22
CA PHE A 439 -7.90 6.66 -9.39
C PHE A 439 -8.16 5.61 -8.31
N GLY A 440 -8.85 4.54 -8.73
CA GLY A 440 -9.46 3.57 -7.84
C GLY A 440 -8.55 2.42 -7.42
N ALA A 441 -9.12 1.53 -6.62
CA ALA A 441 -8.42 0.36 -6.09
C ALA A 441 -7.97 -0.65 -7.16
N ASP A 442 -8.63 -0.70 -8.32
CA ASP A 442 -8.22 -1.52 -9.46
C ASP A 442 -6.79 -1.19 -9.93
N PHE A 443 -6.51 0.09 -10.19
CA PHE A 443 -5.21 0.53 -10.70
C PHE A 443 -4.15 0.54 -9.60
N MET A 444 -4.54 0.87 -8.35
CA MET A 444 -3.62 0.77 -7.21
C MET A 444 -3.16 -0.67 -6.94
N ARG A 445 -4.06 -1.65 -7.13
CA ARG A 445 -3.70 -3.07 -7.04
C ARG A 445 -2.81 -3.50 -8.19
N GLU A 446 -3.12 -3.08 -9.41
CA GLU A 446 -2.33 -3.40 -10.61
C GLU A 446 -0.88 -2.91 -10.47
N THR A 447 -0.66 -1.78 -9.81
CA THR A 447 0.64 -1.12 -9.69
C THR A 447 1.33 -1.28 -8.34
N ASP A 448 0.87 -2.23 -7.51
CA ASP A 448 1.42 -2.50 -6.17
C ASP A 448 1.55 -1.22 -5.31
N ALA A 449 0.58 -0.31 -5.42
CA ALA A 449 0.71 1.05 -4.92
C ALA A 449 1.04 1.15 -3.42
N VAL A 450 1.81 2.17 -3.05
CA VAL A 450 2.07 2.53 -1.65
C VAL A 450 1.68 3.98 -1.41
N ILE A 451 0.87 4.25 -0.39
CA ILE A 451 0.40 5.59 -0.03
C ILE A 451 0.95 5.93 1.34
N THR A 452 1.58 7.10 1.47
CA THR A 452 2.22 7.55 2.72
C THR A 452 1.70 8.92 3.13
N TYR A 453 1.04 9.00 4.30
CA TYR A 453 0.47 10.26 4.77
C TYR A 453 1.52 11.20 5.37
N ARG A 454 2.59 10.64 5.94
CA ARG A 454 3.69 11.40 6.54
C ARG A 454 4.66 11.96 5.49
N GLU A 455 5.01 11.17 4.49
CA GLU A 455 5.91 11.60 3.40
C GLU A 455 5.15 12.32 2.27
N LYS A 456 3.82 12.44 2.39
CA LYS A 456 2.91 13.05 1.41
C LYS A 456 3.07 12.48 -0.01
N LYS A 457 3.26 11.15 -0.10
CA LYS A 457 3.59 10.47 -1.37
C LYS A 457 2.69 9.30 -1.70
N VAL A 458 2.42 9.14 -3.00
CA VAL A 458 1.94 7.91 -3.63
C VAL A 458 3.08 7.33 -4.45
N PHE A 459 3.28 6.02 -4.35
CA PHE A 459 4.26 5.29 -5.11
C PHE A 459 3.58 4.25 -5.98
N LEU A 460 3.96 4.19 -7.25
CA LEU A 460 3.52 3.15 -8.16
C LEU A 460 4.71 2.34 -8.66
N GLN A 461 4.54 1.04 -8.76
CA GLN A 461 5.45 0.18 -9.53
C GLN A 461 4.83 -0.02 -10.91
N PRO A 462 5.28 0.70 -11.95
CA PRO A 462 4.87 0.38 -13.31
C PRO A 462 5.46 -0.98 -13.72
N ASP A 463 4.78 -1.66 -14.64
CA ASP A 463 5.30 -2.88 -15.30
C ASP A 463 6.56 -2.62 -16.14
#